data_AF-A0A964ZAL4-F1
#
_entry.id   AF-A0A964ZAL4-F1
#
_cell.length_a   1.000
_cell.length_b   1.000
_cell.length_c   1.000
_cell.angle_alpha   90.00
_cell.angle_beta   90.00
_cell.angle_gamma   90.00
#
_symmetry.space_group_name_H-M   'P 1'
#
loop_
_entity.id
_entity.type
_entity.pdbx_description
1 polymer ?
#
loop_
_entity_poly.entity_id
_entity_poly.type
_entity_poly.pdbx_seq_one_letter_code
_entity_poly.pdbx_strand_id
1 'polypeptide(L)'
;MLDIPFSRKMRVVCFCLMGLLVGCDVYSTRYPKELRYAIRSDLLLKKESSLQPDYLPSPGKLDDAILEAHTKVIDGKRVPKADGIEFYDPTQLRADQSRALASALTEVFGTPMRPTVLTTAAEEIGLDPDALADGSELYRKHCMHCHGVAGDGRGPTAPWVHPHPRDYRPGKFKFISNAAEYNGEAVELKPNRADLRRVIHKGIEGTSMPAFSALPDREIDRLVTYVMHLSIRGEVEFRTIQAILSQNARIPDGNPEAIANFISETAEKISGDWVLMNNPALQIKPKDAYPPKYTGADKDKELAASIERGYKRFIAKGDGGCISCHSDFGRQSKYRYDAWGTLVQPRNLTVSTYRGGRRPIDIYWRVKIGIPPSGMPKQTLDDEATWDLVHFVQALPYPLMLPPTVRNKVYGGYMQEPKTHNKTNEHEGTSR
;
A
#
# COMPACT_ATOMS: atom_id res chain seq x y z
N MET A 1 -45.25 43.85 -68.39
CA MET A 1 -44.46 45.03 -67.96
C MET A 1 -44.46 45.04 -66.45
N LEU A 2 -43.28 45.26 -65.88
CA LEU A 2 -42.96 45.30 -64.46
C LEU A 2 -43.82 46.33 -63.71
N ASP A 3 -44.14 46.08 -62.43
CA ASP A 3 -43.63 46.90 -61.31
C ASP A 3 -44.19 46.49 -59.92
N ILE A 4 -43.33 46.72 -58.93
CA ILE A 4 -43.31 46.49 -57.46
C ILE A 4 -44.64 46.97 -56.78
N PRO A 5 -45.20 46.36 -55.68
CA PRO A 5 -44.54 46.35 -54.37
C PRO A 5 -44.90 45.31 -53.26
N PHE A 6 -43.97 45.26 -52.30
CA PHE A 6 -44.11 45.11 -50.83
C PHE A 6 -44.75 43.88 -50.14
N SER A 7 -43.93 43.33 -49.22
CA SER A 7 -44.26 42.79 -47.88
C SER A 7 -44.99 41.46 -47.76
N ARG A 8 -44.26 40.43 -47.30
CA ARG A 8 -44.86 39.34 -46.50
C ARG A 8 -43.88 38.71 -45.50
N LYS A 9 -44.12 39.04 -44.24
CA LYS A 9 -43.98 38.26 -42.98
C LYS A 9 -43.10 37.00 -43.03
N MET A 10 -41.94 37.11 -42.38
CA MET A 10 -41.06 36.00 -42.02
C MET A 10 -41.68 35.17 -40.88
N ARG A 11 -42.05 33.92 -41.16
CA ARG A 11 -42.39 32.92 -40.15
C ARG A 11 -41.11 32.18 -39.76
N VAL A 12 -40.79 32.21 -38.47
CA VAL A 12 -39.70 31.44 -37.86
C VAL A 12 -40.04 29.95 -37.98
N VAL A 13 -39.25 29.23 -38.76
CA VAL A 13 -39.29 27.76 -38.85
C VAL A 13 -38.38 27.20 -37.76
N CYS A 14 -38.98 26.45 -36.85
CA CYS A 14 -38.31 25.68 -35.82
C CYS A 14 -37.47 24.57 -36.49
N PHE A 15 -36.16 24.75 -36.55
CA PHE A 15 -35.24 23.66 -36.90
C PHE A 15 -35.06 22.78 -35.67
N CYS A 16 -35.67 21.59 -35.70
CA CYS A 16 -35.29 20.48 -34.83
C CYS A 16 -33.81 20.16 -35.08
N LEU A 17 -32.93 20.62 -34.19
CA LEU A 17 -31.58 20.08 -34.05
C LEU A 17 -31.71 18.64 -33.55
N MET A 18 -31.64 17.69 -34.48
CA MET A 18 -31.33 16.31 -34.19
C MET A 18 -29.84 16.27 -33.81
N GLY A 19 -29.58 16.63 -32.55
CA GLY A 19 -28.25 16.61 -31.95
C GLY A 19 -27.73 15.18 -31.92
N LEU A 20 -26.64 14.96 -32.65
CA LEU A 20 -25.79 13.77 -32.62
C LEU A 20 -25.48 13.35 -31.18
N LEU A 21 -26.16 12.31 -30.69
CA LEU A 21 -25.73 11.53 -29.52
C LEU A 21 -24.62 10.54 -29.93
N VAL A 22 -23.51 11.06 -30.45
CA VAL A 22 -22.26 10.30 -30.60
C VAL A 22 -21.33 10.75 -29.48
N GLY A 23 -21.64 10.35 -28.24
CA GLY A 23 -21.01 10.91 -27.05
C GLY A 23 -20.76 9.95 -25.89
N CYS A 24 -20.97 8.64 -26.06
CA CYS A 24 -20.79 7.68 -24.96
C CYS A 24 -20.16 6.35 -25.40
N ASP A 25 -19.01 6.36 -26.09
CA ASP A 25 -18.15 5.15 -26.16
C ASP A 25 -16.65 5.45 -26.41
N VAL A 26 -16.15 6.56 -25.87
CA VAL A 26 -14.73 6.98 -26.05
C VAL A 26 -13.81 6.41 -24.97
N TYR A 27 -14.31 5.51 -24.11
CA TYR A 27 -13.53 4.87 -23.04
C TYR A 27 -13.21 3.40 -23.34
N SER A 28 -14.12 2.64 -23.95
CA SER A 28 -13.87 1.22 -24.31
C SER A 28 -12.82 1.06 -25.42
N THR A 29 -12.61 2.12 -26.22
CA THR A 29 -11.73 2.13 -27.40
C THR A 29 -10.29 2.59 -27.13
N ARG A 30 -9.94 3.00 -25.91
CA ARG A 30 -8.60 3.55 -25.61
C ARG A 30 -7.49 2.50 -25.47
N TYR A 31 -7.83 1.23 -25.32
CA TYR A 31 -6.86 0.15 -25.14
C TYR A 31 -7.05 -0.95 -26.19
N PRO A 32 -5.96 -1.47 -26.78
CA PRO A 32 -6.05 -2.54 -27.76
C PRO A 32 -6.57 -3.82 -27.11
N LYS A 33 -7.40 -4.58 -27.84
CA LYS A 33 -7.93 -5.89 -27.38
C LYS A 33 -6.81 -6.93 -27.21
N GLU A 34 -5.71 -6.69 -27.90
CA GLU A 34 -4.49 -7.49 -27.90
C GLU A 34 -3.57 -7.15 -26.73
N LEU A 35 -3.95 -6.20 -25.86
CA LEU A 35 -3.16 -5.89 -24.67
C LEU A 35 -2.94 -7.16 -23.85
N ARG A 36 -1.68 -7.41 -23.48
CA ARG A 36 -1.25 -8.53 -22.64
C ARG A 36 -0.50 -7.99 -21.44
N TYR A 37 -0.50 -8.76 -20.36
CA TYR A 37 0.47 -8.56 -19.29
C TYR A 37 1.85 -8.91 -19.83
N ALA A 38 2.80 -7.98 -19.73
CA ALA A 38 4.19 -8.28 -20.05
C ALA A 38 4.74 -9.30 -19.05
N ILE A 39 5.60 -10.20 -19.54
CA ILE A 39 6.37 -11.08 -18.65
C ILE A 39 7.39 -10.23 -17.90
N ARG A 40 7.60 -10.57 -16.62
CA ARG A 40 8.59 -9.91 -15.80
C ARG A 40 9.97 -9.89 -16.46
N SER A 41 10.57 -8.71 -16.48
CA SER A 41 11.97 -8.48 -16.86
C SER A 41 12.77 -7.81 -15.75
N ASP A 42 12.11 -7.43 -14.66
CA ASP A 42 12.74 -6.83 -13.49
C ASP A 42 13.44 -7.88 -12.62
N LEU A 43 14.56 -7.48 -12.02
CA LEU A 43 15.33 -8.34 -11.14
C LEU A 43 14.60 -8.59 -9.82
N LEU A 44 14.57 -9.85 -9.41
CA LEU A 44 13.82 -10.29 -8.24
C LEU A 44 14.77 -10.54 -7.08
N LEU A 45 14.61 -9.81 -5.98
CA LEU A 45 15.46 -10.00 -4.80
C LEU A 45 15.31 -11.42 -4.25
N LYS A 46 16.43 -12.13 -4.06
CA LYS A 46 16.41 -13.45 -3.40
C LYS A 46 16.13 -13.34 -1.90
N LYS A 47 16.48 -12.20 -1.29
CA LYS A 47 16.26 -11.88 0.12
C LYS A 47 16.23 -10.37 0.33
N GLU A 48 15.70 -9.95 1.48
CA GLU A 48 15.70 -8.53 1.89
C GLU A 48 17.14 -8.06 2.17
N SER A 49 17.43 -6.80 1.85
CA SER A 49 18.74 -6.21 2.09
C SER A 49 18.85 -5.62 3.49
N SER A 50 19.96 -5.88 4.17
CA SER A 50 20.34 -5.22 5.43
C SER A 50 21.17 -3.94 5.22
N LEU A 51 21.46 -3.56 3.97
CA LEU A 51 22.22 -2.35 3.68
C LEU A 51 21.45 -1.10 4.14
N GLN A 52 22.20 -0.10 4.58
CA GLN A 52 21.66 1.21 4.90
C GLN A 52 22.00 2.20 3.78
N PRO A 53 21.01 2.59 2.96
CA PRO A 53 21.20 3.63 1.97
C PRO A 53 21.32 5.01 2.66
N ASP A 54 22.13 5.88 2.06
CA ASP A 54 22.42 7.23 2.53
C ASP A 54 21.82 8.33 1.65
N TYR A 55 21.34 7.98 0.44
CA TYR A 55 20.69 8.90 -0.47
C TYR A 55 19.39 8.35 -1.07
N LEU A 56 18.57 9.27 -1.57
CA LEU A 56 17.35 8.97 -2.33
C LEU A 56 17.69 9.04 -3.83
N PRO A 57 17.43 8.00 -4.64
CA PRO A 57 17.76 8.03 -6.05
C PRO A 57 16.97 9.12 -6.77
N SER A 58 17.62 9.71 -7.78
CA SER A 58 16.96 10.66 -8.69
C SER A 58 15.73 10.01 -9.36
N PRO A 59 14.72 10.81 -9.75
CA PRO A 59 13.57 10.31 -10.49
C PRO A 59 13.98 9.44 -11.69
N GLY A 60 13.33 8.30 -11.85
CA GLY A 60 13.61 7.30 -12.89
C GLY A 60 14.90 6.50 -12.75
N LYS A 61 15.66 6.69 -11.66
CA LYS A 61 16.89 5.94 -11.37
C LYS A 61 16.75 4.87 -10.28
N LEU A 62 15.52 4.50 -9.95
CA LEU A 62 15.27 3.52 -8.88
C LEU A 62 15.95 2.17 -9.16
N ASP A 63 15.75 1.59 -10.33
CA ASP A 63 16.28 0.27 -10.65
C ASP A 63 17.81 0.27 -10.77
N ASP A 64 18.36 1.33 -11.37
CA ASP A 64 19.81 1.57 -11.43
C ASP A 64 20.40 1.66 -10.01
N ALA A 65 19.76 2.40 -9.11
CA ALA A 65 20.23 2.57 -7.73
C ALA A 65 20.15 1.27 -6.91
N ILE A 66 19.08 0.48 -7.07
CA ILE A 66 18.97 -0.85 -6.45
C ILE A 66 20.10 -1.75 -6.95
N LEU A 67 20.33 -1.74 -8.26
CA LEU A 67 21.38 -2.53 -8.88
C LEU A 67 22.77 -2.14 -8.42
N GLU A 68 23.10 -0.86 -8.43
CA GLU A 68 24.39 -0.32 -8.01
C GLU A 68 24.63 -0.55 -6.52
N ALA A 69 23.59 -0.46 -5.67
CA ALA A 69 23.72 -0.72 -4.25
C ALA A 69 24.12 -2.17 -3.95
N HIS A 70 23.62 -3.13 -4.72
CA HIS A 70 23.73 -4.55 -4.39
C HIS A 70 24.71 -5.34 -5.26
N THR A 71 25.07 -4.83 -6.44
CA THR A 71 25.88 -5.57 -7.42
C THR A 71 27.08 -4.78 -7.92
N LYS A 72 28.06 -5.49 -8.47
CA LYS A 72 29.20 -4.95 -9.21
C LYS A 72 29.37 -5.72 -10.51
N VAL A 73 30.07 -5.14 -11.48
CA VAL A 73 30.40 -5.82 -12.74
C VAL A 73 31.84 -6.31 -12.68
N ILE A 74 32.05 -7.62 -12.91
CA ILE A 74 33.37 -8.24 -13.08
C ILE A 74 33.34 -8.94 -14.44
N ASP A 75 34.29 -8.63 -15.32
CA ASP A 75 34.41 -9.23 -16.66
C ASP A 75 33.10 -9.18 -17.48
N GLY A 76 32.38 -8.05 -17.40
CA GLY A 76 31.09 -7.85 -18.06
C GLY A 76 29.91 -8.59 -17.42
N LYS A 77 30.14 -9.38 -16.36
CA LYS A 77 29.11 -10.10 -15.62
C LYS A 77 28.73 -9.37 -14.34
N ARG A 78 27.43 -9.22 -14.10
CA ARG A 78 26.91 -8.65 -12.86
C ARG A 78 26.97 -9.71 -11.75
N VAL A 79 27.64 -9.38 -10.66
CA VAL A 79 27.79 -10.24 -9.47
C VAL A 79 27.42 -9.46 -8.20
N PRO A 80 26.93 -10.11 -7.14
CA PRO A 80 26.68 -9.43 -5.86
C PRO A 80 27.94 -8.80 -5.28
N LYS A 81 27.79 -7.68 -4.57
CA LYS A 81 28.82 -7.17 -3.65
C LYS A 81 28.91 -8.08 -2.42
N ALA A 82 30.00 -7.97 -1.65
CA ALA A 82 30.21 -8.79 -0.44
C ALA A 82 29.09 -8.63 0.60
N ASP A 83 28.52 -7.43 0.68
CA ASP A 83 27.40 -7.02 1.52
C ASP A 83 26.08 -6.85 0.74
N GLY A 84 26.12 -7.15 -0.57
CA GLY A 84 24.98 -7.07 -1.47
C GLY A 84 24.02 -8.25 -1.35
N ILE A 85 22.94 -8.20 -2.12
CA ILE A 85 21.99 -9.30 -2.25
C ILE A 85 22.06 -9.90 -3.64
N GLU A 86 21.71 -11.18 -3.73
CA GLU A 86 21.51 -11.86 -5.01
C GLU A 86 20.12 -11.56 -5.58
N PHE A 87 20.03 -11.68 -6.90
CA PHE A 87 18.79 -11.54 -7.65
C PHE A 87 18.52 -12.80 -8.48
N TYR A 88 17.24 -13.12 -8.69
CA TYR A 88 16.83 -13.90 -9.85
C TYR A 88 16.66 -12.95 -11.03
N ASP A 89 17.21 -13.33 -12.18
CA ASP A 89 17.12 -12.57 -13.42
C ASP A 89 16.21 -13.31 -14.40
N PRO A 90 14.96 -12.82 -14.61
CA PRO A 90 14.02 -13.45 -15.53
C PRO A 90 14.52 -13.56 -16.97
N THR A 91 15.51 -12.75 -17.38
CA THR A 91 16.08 -12.82 -18.73
C THR A 91 16.89 -14.10 -18.99
N GLN A 92 17.21 -14.86 -17.92
CA GLN A 92 17.91 -16.15 -18.02
C GLN A 92 16.96 -17.31 -18.37
N LEU A 93 15.65 -17.09 -18.41
CA LEU A 93 14.70 -18.10 -18.86
C LEU A 93 14.92 -18.41 -20.34
N ARG A 94 14.92 -19.71 -20.68
CA ARG A 94 14.94 -20.15 -22.07
C ARG A 94 13.65 -19.75 -22.78
N ALA A 95 13.70 -19.66 -24.12
CA ALA A 95 12.55 -19.24 -24.93
C ALA A 95 11.34 -20.19 -24.84
N ASP A 96 11.56 -21.49 -24.64
CA ASP A 96 10.50 -22.48 -24.35
C ASP A 96 9.86 -22.22 -22.98
N GLN A 97 10.67 -22.01 -21.93
CA GLN A 97 10.21 -21.71 -20.57
C GLN A 97 9.41 -20.40 -20.50
N SER A 98 9.92 -19.34 -21.13
CA SER A 98 9.25 -18.03 -21.16
C SER A 98 7.89 -18.10 -21.88
N ARG A 99 7.81 -18.83 -23.01
CA ARG A 99 6.54 -19.07 -23.71
C ARG A 99 5.56 -19.90 -22.89
N ALA A 100 6.04 -20.96 -22.24
CA ALA A 100 5.21 -21.82 -21.39
C ALA A 100 4.63 -21.03 -20.21
N LEU A 101 5.47 -20.24 -19.52
CA LEU A 101 5.08 -19.33 -18.45
C LEU A 101 4.01 -18.34 -18.93
N ALA A 102 4.24 -17.66 -20.06
CA ALA A 102 3.30 -16.68 -20.59
C ALA A 102 1.95 -17.29 -20.99
N SER A 103 1.98 -18.47 -21.62
CA SER A 103 0.79 -19.20 -22.03
C SER A 103 -0.03 -19.63 -20.83
N ALA A 104 0.59 -20.31 -19.86
CA ALA A 104 -0.08 -20.81 -18.67
C ALA A 104 -0.62 -19.68 -17.77
N LEU A 105 0.13 -18.58 -17.62
CA LEU A 105 -0.39 -17.39 -16.92
C LEU A 105 -1.61 -16.79 -17.63
N THR A 106 -1.61 -16.76 -18.97
CA THR A 106 -2.75 -16.25 -19.74
C THR A 106 -3.95 -17.18 -19.64
N GLU A 107 -3.72 -18.49 -19.56
CA GLU A 107 -4.78 -19.49 -19.38
C GLU A 107 -5.47 -19.32 -18.02
N VAL A 108 -4.71 -19.23 -16.93
CA VAL A 108 -5.26 -19.11 -15.57
C VAL A 108 -5.81 -17.70 -15.30
N PHE A 109 -5.09 -16.65 -15.73
CA PHE A 109 -5.37 -15.26 -15.34
C PHE A 109 -5.95 -14.38 -16.45
N GLY A 110 -6.05 -14.89 -17.66
CA GLY A 110 -6.56 -14.16 -18.79
C GLY A 110 -5.67 -12.98 -19.20
N THR A 111 -6.32 -11.92 -19.68
CA THR A 111 -5.67 -10.72 -20.21
C THR A 111 -6.20 -9.47 -19.51
N PRO A 112 -5.54 -8.31 -19.61
CA PRO A 112 -6.09 -7.07 -19.05
C PRO A 112 -7.52 -6.77 -19.53
N MET A 113 -7.88 -7.11 -20.77
CA MET A 113 -9.22 -6.85 -21.32
C MET A 113 -10.24 -7.93 -20.96
N ARG A 114 -9.79 -9.14 -20.62
CA ARG A 114 -10.61 -10.28 -20.21
C ARG A 114 -9.90 -11.03 -19.07
N PRO A 115 -9.85 -10.42 -17.87
CA PRO A 115 -9.16 -11.03 -16.74
C PRO A 115 -9.99 -12.18 -16.16
N THR A 116 -9.30 -13.21 -15.69
CA THR A 116 -9.89 -14.39 -15.05
C THR A 116 -9.04 -14.79 -13.85
N VAL A 117 -9.57 -15.67 -13.00
CA VAL A 117 -8.79 -16.42 -12.00
C VAL A 117 -9.38 -17.83 -11.98
N LEU A 118 -8.73 -18.76 -12.67
CA LEU A 118 -9.21 -20.15 -12.75
C LEU A 118 -8.76 -20.92 -11.50
N THR A 119 -9.38 -20.63 -10.36
CA THR A 119 -9.18 -21.36 -9.10
C THR A 119 -10.50 -21.69 -8.43
N THR A 120 -10.52 -22.74 -7.62
CA THR A 120 -11.72 -23.14 -6.85
C THR A 120 -12.18 -22.08 -5.85
N ALA A 121 -11.26 -21.26 -5.36
CA ALA A 121 -11.51 -20.21 -4.37
C ALA A 121 -11.93 -18.86 -4.98
N ALA A 122 -11.83 -18.66 -6.30
CA ALA A 122 -11.98 -17.34 -6.94
C ALA A 122 -13.32 -16.64 -6.62
N GLU A 123 -14.43 -17.38 -6.67
CA GLU A 123 -15.76 -16.85 -6.38
C GLU A 123 -15.89 -16.42 -4.90
N GLU A 124 -15.39 -17.23 -3.97
CA GLU A 124 -15.46 -16.96 -2.53
C GLU A 124 -14.76 -15.64 -2.14
N ILE A 125 -13.64 -15.33 -2.80
CA ILE A 125 -12.89 -14.08 -2.55
C ILE A 125 -13.32 -12.92 -3.46
N GLY A 126 -14.42 -13.09 -4.22
CA GLY A 126 -15.05 -12.04 -5.03
C GLY A 126 -14.23 -11.67 -6.28
N LEU A 127 -13.67 -12.68 -6.96
CA LEU A 127 -12.94 -12.57 -8.22
C LEU A 127 -13.75 -13.16 -9.40
N ASP A 128 -15.06 -12.97 -9.39
CA ASP A 128 -15.90 -13.37 -10.52
C ASP A 128 -15.54 -12.60 -11.82
N PRO A 129 -15.73 -13.19 -13.01
CA PRO A 129 -15.29 -12.59 -14.27
C PRO A 129 -15.85 -11.19 -14.54
N ASP A 130 -17.10 -10.92 -14.18
CA ASP A 130 -17.74 -9.62 -14.39
C ASP A 130 -17.12 -8.56 -13.46
N ALA A 131 -16.89 -8.90 -12.20
CA ALA A 131 -16.19 -8.03 -11.26
C ALA A 131 -14.76 -7.71 -11.71
N LEU A 132 -14.05 -8.70 -12.24
CA LEU A 132 -12.71 -8.54 -12.77
C LEU A 132 -12.69 -7.65 -14.02
N ALA A 133 -13.65 -7.83 -14.94
CA ALA A 133 -13.77 -7.02 -16.13
C ALA A 133 -14.04 -5.54 -15.78
N ASP A 134 -15.05 -5.28 -14.94
CA ASP A 134 -15.37 -3.94 -14.43
C ASP A 134 -14.16 -3.31 -13.72
N GLY A 135 -13.53 -4.08 -12.81
CA GLY A 135 -12.39 -3.63 -12.02
C GLY A 135 -11.18 -3.30 -12.88
N SER A 136 -10.94 -4.07 -13.94
CA SER A 136 -9.85 -3.83 -14.87
C SER A 136 -10.03 -2.57 -15.68
N GLU A 137 -11.25 -2.27 -16.13
CA GLU A 137 -11.56 -1.01 -16.81
C GLU A 137 -11.29 0.19 -15.90
N LEU A 138 -11.83 0.16 -14.68
CA LEU A 138 -11.63 1.20 -13.67
C LEU A 138 -10.14 1.36 -13.35
N TYR A 139 -9.41 0.26 -13.19
CA TYR A 139 -7.97 0.29 -12.90
C TYR A 139 -7.16 0.93 -14.03
N ARG A 140 -7.46 0.61 -15.29
CA ARG A 140 -6.78 1.25 -16.44
C ARG A 140 -7.05 2.76 -16.49
N LYS A 141 -8.24 3.18 -16.11
CA LYS A 141 -8.63 4.60 -16.05
C LYS A 141 -7.96 5.35 -14.88
N HIS A 142 -7.80 4.72 -13.73
CA HIS A 142 -7.47 5.41 -12.47
C HIS A 142 -6.11 5.07 -11.87
N CYS A 143 -5.59 3.87 -12.09
CA CYS A 143 -4.47 3.32 -11.32
C CYS A 143 -3.25 2.98 -12.18
N MET A 144 -3.47 2.49 -13.40
CA MET A 144 -2.42 1.97 -14.29
C MET A 144 -1.32 2.98 -14.60
N HIS A 145 -1.64 4.28 -14.63
CA HIS A 145 -0.65 5.33 -14.90
C HIS A 145 0.51 5.34 -13.88
N CYS A 146 0.22 5.01 -12.62
CA CYS A 146 1.22 4.88 -11.56
C CYS A 146 1.60 3.41 -11.31
N HIS A 147 0.63 2.50 -11.24
CA HIS A 147 0.86 1.12 -10.83
C HIS A 147 1.20 0.14 -11.97
N GLY A 148 1.18 0.59 -13.22
CA GLY A 148 1.49 -0.22 -14.40
C GLY A 148 0.38 -1.20 -14.79
N VAL A 149 0.47 -1.81 -15.97
CA VAL A 149 -0.56 -2.74 -16.48
C VAL A 149 -0.63 -4.02 -15.64
N ALA A 150 0.53 -4.52 -15.20
CA ALA A 150 0.65 -5.74 -14.41
C ALA A 150 0.66 -5.49 -12.89
N GLY A 151 0.43 -4.25 -12.44
CA GLY A 151 0.53 -3.91 -11.02
C GLY A 151 1.97 -3.90 -10.48
N ASP A 152 2.95 -3.68 -11.34
CA ASP A 152 4.39 -3.68 -11.02
C ASP A 152 4.87 -2.39 -10.34
N GLY A 153 3.99 -1.40 -10.20
CA GLY A 153 4.37 -0.10 -9.69
C GLY A 153 5.16 0.72 -10.69
N ARG A 154 5.32 0.30 -11.96
CA ARG A 154 6.16 0.93 -12.99
C ARG A 154 5.34 1.57 -14.10
N GLY A 155 4.21 2.16 -13.73
CA GLY A 155 3.44 2.97 -14.66
C GLY A 155 4.25 4.16 -15.17
N PRO A 156 3.84 4.79 -16.28
CA PRO A 156 4.56 5.92 -16.89
C PRO A 156 4.87 7.10 -15.93
N THR A 157 4.10 7.30 -14.85
CA THR A 157 4.44 8.31 -13.82
C THR A 157 5.25 7.80 -12.64
N ALA A 158 5.35 6.50 -12.44
CA ALA A 158 6.06 5.92 -11.31
C ALA A 158 7.49 6.45 -11.11
N PRO A 159 8.29 6.66 -12.19
CA PRO A 159 9.62 7.26 -12.07
C PRO A 159 9.67 8.61 -11.34
N TRP A 160 8.57 9.36 -11.33
CA TRP A 160 8.53 10.76 -10.91
C TRP A 160 7.85 10.99 -9.56
N VAL A 161 7.41 9.92 -8.88
CA VAL A 161 6.71 10.02 -7.61
C VAL A 161 7.46 9.29 -6.50
N HIS A 162 7.57 9.94 -5.34
CA HIS A 162 8.18 9.37 -4.14
C HIS A 162 7.21 9.49 -2.96
N PRO A 163 6.93 8.41 -2.23
CA PRO A 163 7.42 7.04 -2.41
C PRO A 163 6.94 6.39 -3.71
N HIS A 164 7.72 5.44 -4.23
CA HIS A 164 7.38 4.71 -5.45
C HIS A 164 6.04 3.97 -5.32
N PRO A 165 5.23 3.89 -6.39
CA PRO A 165 3.98 3.13 -6.36
C PRO A 165 4.23 1.67 -5.97
N ARG A 166 3.27 1.10 -5.24
CA ARG A 166 3.37 -0.28 -4.76
C ARG A 166 3.34 -1.25 -5.94
N ASP A 167 4.34 -2.12 -5.98
CA ASP A 167 4.32 -3.37 -6.75
C ASP A 167 3.52 -4.44 -5.98
N TYR A 168 2.41 -4.88 -6.55
CA TYR A 168 1.52 -5.88 -5.96
C TYR A 168 2.01 -7.30 -6.19
N ARG A 169 2.86 -7.50 -7.20
CA ARG A 169 3.20 -8.81 -7.72
C ARG A 169 4.01 -9.68 -6.72
N PRO A 170 4.67 -9.16 -5.68
CA PRO A 170 5.20 -10.02 -4.61
C PRO A 170 4.17 -10.52 -3.59
N GLY A 171 2.89 -10.13 -3.70
CA GLY A 171 1.86 -10.54 -2.73
C GLY A 171 2.01 -9.91 -1.34
N LYS A 172 2.82 -8.84 -1.22
CA LYS A 172 3.15 -8.17 0.04
C LYS A 172 2.41 -6.82 0.15
N PHE A 173 1.87 -6.50 1.32
CA PHE A 173 1.19 -5.23 1.56
C PHE A 173 1.58 -4.62 2.92
N LYS A 174 1.69 -3.29 2.98
CA LYS A 174 2.16 -2.58 4.18
C LYS A 174 1.07 -2.36 5.23
N PHE A 175 -0.19 -2.23 4.81
CA PHE A 175 -1.29 -1.80 5.69
C PHE A 175 -2.34 -2.90 5.78
N ILE A 176 -2.17 -3.81 6.74
CA ILE A 176 -3.00 -5.01 6.93
C ILE A 176 -3.54 -5.07 8.37
N SER A 177 -4.72 -5.63 8.62
CA SER A 177 -5.32 -5.70 9.96
C SER A 177 -5.34 -7.11 10.58
N ASN A 178 -4.84 -8.10 9.86
CA ASN A 178 -4.85 -9.50 10.29
C ASN A 178 -3.61 -9.91 11.08
N ALA A 179 -3.79 -10.92 11.94
CA ALA A 179 -2.71 -11.59 12.65
C ALA A 179 -1.82 -12.40 11.69
N ALA A 180 -0.54 -12.49 12.05
CA ALA A 180 0.46 -13.29 11.33
C ALA A 180 0.46 -14.77 11.73
N GLU A 181 -0.45 -15.18 12.62
CA GLU A 181 -0.58 -16.54 13.13
C GLU A 181 -2.06 -16.92 13.20
N TYR A 182 -2.37 -18.18 12.88
CA TYR A 182 -3.71 -18.76 12.98
C TYR A 182 -3.59 -20.21 13.48
N ASN A 183 -4.38 -20.59 14.50
CA ASN A 183 -4.31 -21.91 15.13
C ASN A 183 -2.89 -22.35 15.58
N GLY A 184 -2.05 -21.40 15.98
CA GLY A 184 -0.68 -21.67 16.43
C GLY A 184 0.36 -21.78 15.32
N GLU A 185 -0.04 -21.62 14.06
CA GLU A 185 0.85 -21.68 12.90
C GLU A 185 1.04 -20.31 12.26
N ALA A 186 2.24 -20.03 11.77
CA ALA A 186 2.51 -18.83 10.99
C ALA A 186 1.76 -18.88 9.66
N VAL A 187 1.09 -17.79 9.31
CA VAL A 187 0.33 -17.66 8.06
C VAL A 187 0.95 -16.62 7.15
N GLU A 188 0.78 -16.82 5.85
CA GLU A 188 1.25 -15.85 4.88
C GLU A 188 0.34 -14.62 4.88
N LEU A 189 0.90 -13.48 5.29
CA LEU A 189 0.13 -12.25 5.44
C LEU A 189 -0.31 -11.68 4.09
N LYS A 190 -1.62 -11.70 3.85
CA LYS A 190 -2.30 -10.91 2.80
C LYS A 190 -3.21 -9.86 3.46
N PRO A 191 -3.48 -8.72 2.80
CA PRO A 191 -4.53 -7.82 3.25
C PRO A 191 -5.89 -8.51 3.13
N ASN A 192 -6.79 -8.27 4.08
CA ASN A 192 -8.20 -8.59 3.83
C ASN A 192 -8.82 -7.56 2.88
N ARG A 193 -10.00 -7.87 2.31
CA ARG A 193 -10.70 -6.93 1.40
C ARG A 193 -10.92 -5.55 2.03
N ALA A 194 -11.22 -5.48 3.34
CA ALA A 194 -11.45 -4.22 4.04
C ALA A 194 -10.17 -3.36 4.16
N ASP A 195 -9.00 -3.97 4.20
CA ASP A 195 -7.71 -3.28 4.17
C ASP A 195 -7.47 -2.61 2.82
N LEU A 196 -7.64 -3.34 1.73
CA LEU A 196 -7.51 -2.79 0.38
C LEU A 196 -8.54 -1.69 0.13
N ARG A 197 -9.81 -1.94 0.47
CA ARG A 197 -10.90 -0.97 0.35
C ARG A 197 -10.58 0.32 1.09
N ARG A 198 -10.08 0.22 2.33
CA ARG A 198 -9.69 1.39 3.14
C ARG A 198 -8.58 2.19 2.46
N VAL A 199 -7.54 1.53 1.96
CA VAL A 199 -6.41 2.20 1.28
C VAL A 199 -6.86 2.90 0.01
N ILE A 200 -7.69 2.26 -0.83
CA ILE A 200 -8.20 2.88 -2.07
C ILE A 200 -9.14 4.04 -1.75
N HIS A 201 -10.09 3.83 -0.83
CA HIS A 201 -11.06 4.85 -0.48
C HIS A 201 -10.40 6.08 0.17
N LYS A 202 -9.42 5.90 1.06
CA LYS A 202 -8.80 7.01 1.83
C LYS A 202 -7.52 7.56 1.20
N GLY A 203 -6.94 6.84 0.24
CA GLY A 203 -5.60 7.14 -0.27
C GLY A 203 -4.53 6.90 0.79
N ILE A 204 -3.32 7.38 0.52
CA ILE A 204 -2.18 7.27 1.44
C ILE A 204 -1.62 8.67 1.68
N GLU A 205 -1.86 9.20 2.87
CA GLU A 205 -1.43 10.55 3.24
C GLU A 205 0.09 10.74 3.07
N GLY A 206 0.49 11.89 2.54
CA GLY A 206 1.90 12.22 2.30
C GLY A 206 2.55 11.39 1.18
N THR A 207 1.74 10.92 0.23
CA THR A 207 2.18 10.24 -1.00
C THR A 207 1.33 10.70 -2.19
N SER A 208 1.69 10.28 -3.40
CA SER A 208 0.91 10.54 -4.62
C SER A 208 -0.29 9.63 -4.82
N MET A 209 -0.63 8.73 -3.88
CA MET A 209 -1.83 7.88 -3.94
C MET A 209 -3.04 8.65 -3.38
N PRO A 210 -3.94 9.18 -4.24
CA PRO A 210 -5.05 10.00 -3.79
C PRO A 210 -6.16 9.15 -3.15
N ALA A 211 -7.11 9.82 -2.50
CA ALA A 211 -8.35 9.20 -2.07
C ALA A 211 -9.31 9.02 -3.26
N PHE A 212 -9.89 7.83 -3.39
CA PHE A 212 -10.93 7.54 -4.38
C PHE A 212 -12.35 7.57 -3.79
N SER A 213 -12.54 8.27 -2.67
CA SER A 213 -13.84 8.38 -1.97
C SER A 213 -14.95 9.04 -2.77
N ALA A 214 -14.64 9.64 -3.91
CA ALA A 214 -15.63 10.19 -4.83
C ALA A 214 -16.24 9.12 -5.76
N LEU A 215 -15.61 7.95 -5.90
CA LEU A 215 -16.17 6.83 -6.66
C LEU A 215 -17.27 6.14 -5.83
N PRO A 216 -18.32 5.61 -6.49
CA PRO A 216 -19.31 4.78 -5.82
C PRO A 216 -18.68 3.56 -5.12
N ASP A 217 -19.28 3.12 -4.02
CA ASP A 217 -18.78 1.99 -3.23
C ASP A 217 -18.56 0.73 -4.06
N ARG A 218 -19.47 0.45 -5.00
CA ARG A 218 -19.36 -0.65 -5.96
C ARG A 218 -18.08 -0.55 -6.79
N GLU A 219 -17.75 0.63 -7.32
CA GLU A 219 -16.54 0.82 -8.14
C GLU A 219 -15.26 0.65 -7.31
N ILE A 220 -15.26 1.11 -6.07
CA ILE A 220 -14.16 0.84 -5.13
C ILE A 220 -13.99 -0.66 -4.92
N ASP A 221 -15.08 -1.42 -4.73
CA ASP A 221 -15.02 -2.88 -4.57
C ASP A 221 -14.52 -3.59 -5.85
N ARG A 222 -14.88 -3.09 -7.03
CA ARG A 222 -14.35 -3.58 -8.31
C ARG A 222 -12.83 -3.32 -8.42
N LEU A 223 -12.35 -2.15 -8.02
CA LEU A 223 -10.92 -1.86 -7.94
C LEU A 223 -10.20 -2.78 -6.96
N VAL A 224 -10.78 -3.04 -5.78
CA VAL A 224 -10.24 -4.02 -4.81
C VAL A 224 -10.10 -5.39 -5.45
N THR A 225 -11.14 -5.88 -6.10
CA THR A 225 -11.14 -7.16 -6.83
C THR A 225 -10.01 -7.23 -7.86
N TYR A 226 -9.81 -6.18 -8.65
CA TYR A 226 -8.74 -6.20 -9.66
C TYR A 226 -7.32 -6.07 -9.07
N VAL A 227 -7.15 -5.34 -7.95
CA VAL A 227 -5.86 -5.31 -7.21
C VAL A 227 -5.52 -6.69 -6.65
N MET A 228 -6.50 -7.43 -6.12
CA MET A 228 -6.33 -8.81 -5.67
C MET A 228 -5.89 -9.71 -6.82
N HIS A 229 -6.55 -9.62 -7.98
CA HIS A 229 -6.17 -10.34 -9.20
C HIS A 229 -4.71 -10.09 -9.61
N LEU A 230 -4.29 -8.82 -9.70
CA LEU A 230 -2.90 -8.47 -10.06
C LEU A 230 -1.90 -9.01 -9.03
N SER A 231 -2.26 -8.99 -7.75
CA SER A 231 -1.44 -9.54 -6.68
C SER A 231 -1.28 -11.06 -6.82
N ILE A 232 -2.37 -11.80 -7.01
CA ILE A 232 -2.34 -13.27 -7.12
C ILE A 232 -1.57 -13.67 -8.37
N ARG A 233 -1.94 -13.14 -9.54
CA ARG A 233 -1.26 -13.41 -10.82
C ARG A 233 0.24 -13.13 -10.71
N GLY A 234 0.59 -11.93 -10.21
CA GLY A 234 1.97 -11.48 -10.13
C GLY A 234 2.82 -12.32 -9.18
N GLU A 235 2.21 -12.85 -8.13
CA GLU A 235 2.88 -13.70 -7.14
C GLU A 235 3.08 -15.13 -7.65
N VAL A 236 2.10 -15.68 -8.38
CA VAL A 236 2.28 -16.93 -9.12
C VAL A 236 3.42 -16.81 -10.12
N GLU A 237 3.45 -15.73 -10.90
CA GLU A 237 4.55 -15.45 -11.83
C GLU A 237 5.91 -15.37 -11.10
N PHE A 238 5.97 -14.65 -9.98
CA PHE A 238 7.18 -14.56 -9.14
C PHE A 238 7.69 -15.92 -8.70
N ARG A 239 6.83 -16.72 -8.06
CA ARG A 239 7.18 -18.03 -7.50
C ARG A 239 7.58 -19.02 -8.58
N THR A 240 6.93 -18.95 -9.75
CA THR A 240 7.25 -19.82 -10.89
C THR A 240 8.63 -19.49 -11.46
N ILE A 241 8.94 -18.21 -11.67
CA ILE A 241 10.27 -17.78 -12.13
C ILE A 241 11.35 -18.21 -11.13
N GLN A 242 11.10 -18.00 -9.84
CA GLN A 242 11.99 -18.45 -8.78
C GLN A 242 12.21 -19.96 -8.85
N ALA A 243 11.15 -20.75 -8.99
CA ALA A 243 11.23 -22.21 -9.05
C ALA A 243 12.01 -22.71 -10.28
N ILE A 244 11.83 -22.09 -11.45
CA ILE A 244 12.59 -22.45 -12.66
C ILE A 244 14.08 -22.12 -12.47
N LEU A 245 14.40 -20.89 -12.05
CA LEU A 245 15.78 -20.42 -11.93
C LEU A 245 16.53 -21.06 -10.75
N SER A 246 15.82 -21.58 -9.76
CA SER A 246 16.40 -22.37 -8.67
C SER A 246 16.44 -23.87 -8.93
N GLN A 247 16.09 -24.34 -10.14
CA GLN A 247 16.04 -25.76 -10.51
C GLN A 247 15.20 -26.60 -9.53
N ASN A 248 14.01 -26.10 -9.18
CA ASN A 248 13.09 -26.77 -8.28
C ASN A 248 12.66 -28.13 -8.85
N ALA A 249 12.69 -29.19 -8.02
CA ALA A 249 12.32 -30.55 -8.42
C ALA A 249 10.88 -30.69 -8.97
N ARG A 250 9.98 -29.77 -8.65
CA ARG A 250 8.61 -29.72 -9.19
C ARG A 250 8.54 -29.23 -10.64
N ILE A 251 9.60 -28.58 -11.14
CA ILE A 251 9.70 -28.13 -12.53
C ILE A 251 11.02 -28.66 -13.11
N PRO A 252 11.16 -29.98 -13.31
CA PRO A 252 12.40 -30.59 -13.78
C PRO A 252 12.80 -29.99 -15.14
N ASP A 253 14.04 -29.52 -15.22
CA ASP A 253 14.65 -28.85 -16.38
C ASP A 253 13.86 -27.65 -16.96
N GLY A 254 12.90 -27.12 -16.21
CA GLY A 254 11.96 -26.11 -16.69
C GLY A 254 11.01 -26.64 -17.77
N ASN A 255 10.58 -27.90 -17.65
CA ASN A 255 9.63 -28.53 -18.56
C ASN A 255 8.32 -27.70 -18.68
N PRO A 256 7.81 -27.42 -19.90
CA PRO A 256 6.60 -26.62 -20.12
C PRO A 256 5.32 -27.12 -19.42
N GLU A 257 5.08 -28.43 -19.40
CA GLU A 257 3.90 -29.02 -18.75
C GLU A 257 4.02 -28.89 -17.22
N ALA A 258 5.21 -29.13 -16.67
CA ALA A 258 5.48 -28.93 -15.25
C ALA A 258 5.32 -27.45 -14.84
N ILE A 259 5.68 -26.51 -15.71
CA ILE A 259 5.43 -25.06 -15.48
C ILE A 259 3.92 -24.79 -15.37
N ALA A 260 3.12 -25.32 -16.30
CA ALA A 260 1.67 -25.12 -16.28
C ALA A 260 1.02 -25.70 -15.01
N ASN A 261 1.38 -26.93 -14.64
CA ASN A 261 0.90 -27.57 -13.41
C ASN A 261 1.31 -26.77 -12.16
N PHE A 262 2.57 -26.33 -12.09
CA PHE A 262 3.06 -25.52 -10.97
C PHE A 262 2.31 -24.20 -10.83
N ILE A 263 1.98 -23.54 -11.95
CA ILE A 263 1.19 -22.29 -11.97
C ILE A 263 -0.19 -22.52 -11.40
N SER A 264 -0.91 -23.56 -11.85
CA SER A 264 -2.26 -23.88 -11.37
C SER A 264 -2.26 -24.22 -9.88
N GLU A 265 -1.34 -25.09 -9.43
CA GLU A 265 -1.21 -25.45 -8.01
C GLU A 265 -0.84 -24.24 -7.13
N THR A 266 0.03 -23.36 -7.63
CA THR A 266 0.43 -22.15 -6.90
C THR A 266 -0.71 -21.12 -6.86
N ALA A 267 -1.49 -21.00 -7.94
CA ALA A 267 -2.67 -20.14 -7.99
C ALA A 267 -3.74 -20.58 -6.98
N GLU A 268 -4.00 -21.88 -6.89
CA GLU A 268 -4.91 -22.46 -5.88
C GLU A 268 -4.42 -22.17 -4.46
N LYS A 269 -3.14 -22.44 -4.17
CA LYS A 269 -2.57 -22.18 -2.85
C LYS A 269 -2.71 -20.70 -2.46
N ILE A 270 -2.29 -19.78 -3.34
CA ILE A 270 -2.34 -18.35 -3.04
C ILE A 270 -3.80 -17.90 -2.88
N SER A 271 -4.72 -18.36 -3.73
CA SER A 271 -6.15 -18.04 -3.59
C SER A 271 -6.70 -18.53 -2.24
N GLY A 272 -6.29 -19.72 -1.79
CA GLY A 272 -6.61 -20.22 -0.44
C GLY A 272 -6.03 -19.36 0.69
N ASP A 273 -4.80 -18.83 0.54
CA ASP A 273 -4.24 -17.88 1.50
C ASP A 273 -5.10 -16.60 1.59
N TRP A 274 -5.65 -16.12 0.46
CA TRP A 274 -6.58 -14.98 0.43
C TRP A 274 -7.95 -15.30 1.07
N VAL A 275 -8.47 -16.52 0.88
CA VAL A 275 -9.68 -17.00 1.59
C VAL A 275 -9.45 -16.92 3.09
N LEU A 276 -8.34 -17.50 3.56
CA LEU A 276 -8.00 -17.48 4.98
C LEU A 276 -7.90 -16.05 5.51
N MET A 277 -7.24 -15.14 4.78
CA MET A 277 -7.12 -13.74 5.21
C MET A 277 -8.45 -12.98 5.19
N ASN A 278 -9.48 -13.43 4.47
CA ASN A 278 -10.81 -12.82 4.56
C ASN A 278 -11.63 -13.31 5.76
N ASN A 279 -11.15 -14.31 6.52
CA ASN A 279 -11.80 -14.76 7.75
C ASN A 279 -11.74 -13.67 8.84
N PRO A 280 -12.89 -13.16 9.32
CA PRO A 280 -12.95 -12.11 10.34
C PRO A 280 -12.30 -12.48 11.68
N ALA A 281 -12.07 -13.76 11.95
CA ALA A 281 -11.39 -14.25 13.16
C ALA A 281 -9.88 -13.90 13.17
N LEU A 282 -9.26 -13.73 12.00
CA LEU A 282 -7.86 -13.31 11.92
C LEU A 282 -7.67 -11.81 12.11
N GLN A 283 -8.72 -11.00 11.94
CA GLN A 283 -8.60 -9.58 12.16
C GLN A 283 -8.28 -9.31 13.64
N ILE A 284 -7.17 -8.63 13.89
CA ILE A 284 -6.79 -8.26 15.25
C ILE A 284 -7.79 -7.23 15.77
N LYS A 285 -8.45 -7.59 16.86
CA LYS A 285 -9.38 -6.74 17.60
C LYS A 285 -8.85 -6.54 19.01
N PRO A 286 -8.76 -5.29 19.50
CA PRO A 286 -8.43 -5.04 20.89
C PRO A 286 -9.55 -5.62 21.77
N LYS A 287 -9.17 -6.25 22.90
CA LYS A 287 -10.10 -6.83 23.88
C LYS A 287 -11.01 -5.76 24.48
N ASP A 288 -10.41 -4.63 24.85
CA ASP A 288 -11.13 -3.45 25.27
C ASP A 288 -11.38 -2.57 24.02
N ALA A 289 -12.63 -2.17 23.79
CA ALA A 289 -12.89 -1.04 22.92
C ALA A 289 -12.08 0.15 23.43
N TYR A 290 -11.66 1.03 22.53
CA TYR A 290 -10.80 2.15 22.89
C TYR A 290 -11.34 3.50 22.39
N PRO A 291 -11.40 4.55 23.24
CA PRO A 291 -11.36 4.55 24.70
C PRO A 291 -12.72 4.84 25.33
N PRO A 292 -13.51 3.82 25.69
CA PRO A 292 -14.51 3.93 26.74
C PRO A 292 -13.87 4.31 28.09
N LYS A 293 -12.59 3.98 28.30
CA LYS A 293 -11.83 4.30 29.54
C LYS A 293 -11.59 5.81 29.76
N TYR A 294 -11.50 6.63 28.71
CA TYR A 294 -11.31 8.10 28.85
C TYR A 294 -12.64 8.87 28.74
N THR A 295 -13.64 8.39 29.47
CA THR A 295 -14.94 9.06 29.58
C THR A 295 -15.15 9.50 31.03
N GLY A 296 -15.79 10.64 31.26
CA GLY A 296 -15.99 11.18 32.61
C GLY A 296 -14.99 12.27 33.03
N ALA A 297 -15.00 12.59 34.33
CA ALA A 297 -14.31 13.76 34.89
C ALA A 297 -12.78 13.65 34.88
N ASP A 298 -12.23 12.44 35.01
CA ASP A 298 -10.78 12.19 35.11
C ASP A 298 -10.10 11.89 33.76
N LYS A 299 -10.85 11.93 32.66
CA LYS A 299 -10.38 11.51 31.33
C LYS A 299 -9.03 12.11 30.90
N ASP A 300 -8.81 13.40 31.20
CA ASP A 300 -7.62 14.12 30.76
C ASP A 300 -6.40 13.68 31.58
N LYS A 301 -6.60 13.41 32.88
CA LYS A 301 -5.56 12.90 33.78
C LYS A 301 -5.17 11.46 33.42
N GLU A 302 -6.15 10.62 33.10
CA GLU A 302 -5.91 9.23 32.70
C GLU A 302 -5.23 9.14 31.33
N LEU A 303 -5.64 9.98 30.36
CA LEU A 303 -4.99 10.10 29.06
C LEU A 303 -3.54 10.58 29.22
N ALA A 304 -3.31 11.61 30.04
CA ALA A 304 -1.97 12.09 30.35
C ALA A 304 -1.09 10.96 30.94
N ALA A 305 -1.59 10.22 31.92
CA ALA A 305 -0.87 9.08 32.51
C ALA A 305 -0.55 8.00 31.47
N SER A 306 -1.48 7.71 30.56
CA SER A 306 -1.26 6.77 29.47
C SER A 306 -0.22 7.25 28.46
N ILE A 307 -0.23 8.53 28.09
CA ILE A 307 0.80 9.15 27.25
C ILE A 307 2.18 9.03 27.91
N GLU A 308 2.30 9.23 29.23
CA GLU A 308 3.58 9.05 29.94
C GLU A 308 4.08 7.59 29.89
N ARG A 309 3.18 6.62 30.09
CA ARG A 309 3.52 5.19 29.97
C ARG A 309 3.90 4.83 28.55
N GLY A 310 3.20 5.37 27.55
CA GLY A 310 3.52 5.21 26.13
C GLY A 310 4.89 5.77 25.78
N TYR A 311 5.20 6.98 26.24
CA TYR A 311 6.52 7.60 26.09
C TYR A 311 7.63 6.71 26.65
N LYS A 312 7.49 6.24 27.90
CA LYS A 312 8.48 5.36 28.55
C LYS A 312 8.75 4.10 27.74
N ARG A 313 7.72 3.48 27.17
CA ARG A 313 7.85 2.31 26.28
C ARG A 313 8.53 2.67 24.97
N PHE A 314 8.14 3.78 24.35
CA PHE A 314 8.70 4.22 23.08
C PHE A 314 10.23 4.39 23.14
N ILE A 315 10.74 4.96 24.24
CA ILE A 315 12.17 5.22 24.45
C ILE A 315 12.92 4.08 25.15
N ALA A 316 12.24 2.98 25.50
CA ALA A 316 12.88 1.86 26.18
C ALA A 316 14.04 1.32 25.34
N LYS A 317 15.15 0.97 26.00
CA LYS A 317 16.29 0.31 25.35
C LYS A 317 16.08 -1.21 25.40
N GLY A 318 16.18 -1.88 24.25
CA GLY A 318 16.00 -3.33 24.12
C GLY A 318 14.76 -3.72 23.31
N ASP A 319 14.37 -4.98 23.41
CA ASP A 319 13.20 -5.54 22.73
C ASP A 319 11.93 -4.79 23.17
N GLY A 320 11.20 -4.22 22.22
CA GLY A 320 10.04 -3.35 22.50
C GLY A 320 10.28 -1.85 22.27
N GLY A 321 11.53 -1.41 22.23
CA GLY A 321 11.91 0.00 22.05
C GLY A 321 11.70 0.49 20.61
N CYS A 322 10.99 1.60 20.43
CA CYS A 322 10.70 2.18 19.11
C CYS A 322 11.82 3.11 18.61
N ILE A 323 12.57 3.73 19.53
CA ILE A 323 13.54 4.79 19.24
C ILE A 323 14.76 4.33 18.42
N SER A 324 15.07 3.02 18.41
CA SER A 324 16.18 2.45 17.65
C SER A 324 16.05 2.65 16.14
N CYS A 325 14.80 2.71 15.65
CA CYS A 325 14.47 2.95 14.25
C CYS A 325 13.83 4.33 14.06
N HIS A 326 12.97 4.76 15.00
CA HIS A 326 12.37 6.09 15.02
C HIS A 326 13.26 7.10 15.77
N SER A 327 14.55 7.20 15.39
CA SER A 327 15.52 8.11 16.01
C SER A 327 14.99 9.55 16.07
N ASP A 328 15.08 10.17 17.24
CA ASP A 328 14.44 11.47 17.52
C ASP A 328 12.97 11.48 17.07
N PHE A 329 12.22 10.46 17.50
CA PHE A 329 10.81 10.26 17.15
C PHE A 329 10.54 10.19 15.63
N GLY A 330 11.56 9.84 14.86
CA GLY A 330 11.54 9.73 13.41
C GLY A 330 12.04 10.96 12.66
N ARG A 331 12.44 12.04 13.34
CA ARG A 331 13.03 13.22 12.69
C ARG A 331 14.40 12.93 12.08
N GLN A 332 15.14 11.98 12.66
CA GLN A 332 16.50 11.61 12.27
C GLN A 332 16.59 10.15 11.85
N SER A 333 15.47 9.54 11.45
CA SER A 333 15.46 8.15 10.99
C SER A 333 16.27 7.99 9.71
N LYS A 334 17.05 6.91 9.63
CA LYS A 334 17.83 6.55 8.44
C LYS A 334 16.96 5.84 7.40
N TYR A 335 17.37 5.91 6.14
CA TYR A 335 16.75 5.09 5.09
C TYR A 335 17.08 3.60 5.30
N ARG A 336 16.22 2.77 4.75
CA ARG A 336 16.32 1.31 4.70
C ARG A 336 15.78 0.80 3.38
N TYR A 337 16.23 -0.38 2.98
CA TYR A 337 15.59 -1.13 1.92
C TYR A 337 14.37 -1.87 2.46
N ASP A 338 13.30 -1.88 1.66
CA ASP A 338 12.10 -2.65 1.93
C ASP A 338 12.09 -3.95 1.11
N ALA A 339 11.05 -4.76 1.27
CA ALA A 339 10.94 -6.09 0.65
C ALA A 339 10.96 -6.09 -0.89
N TRP A 340 10.85 -4.92 -1.52
CA TRP A 340 10.92 -4.72 -2.96
C TRP A 340 12.29 -4.18 -3.41
N GLY A 341 13.23 -4.00 -2.48
CA GLY A 341 14.47 -3.28 -2.73
C GLY A 341 14.27 -1.76 -2.85
N THR A 342 13.07 -1.24 -2.61
CA THR A 342 12.84 0.22 -2.66
C THR A 342 13.21 0.87 -1.34
N LEU A 343 13.38 2.19 -1.35
CA LEU A 343 13.72 2.94 -0.15
C LEU A 343 12.50 3.23 0.72
N VAL A 344 12.68 3.01 2.02
CA VAL A 344 11.75 3.42 3.06
C VAL A 344 12.50 4.13 4.18
N GLN A 345 11.81 5.06 4.83
CA GLN A 345 12.29 5.74 6.01
C GLN A 345 11.22 5.60 7.09
N PRO A 346 11.57 5.20 8.33
CA PRO A 346 10.66 5.29 9.45
C PRO A 346 10.10 6.72 9.54
N ARG A 347 8.78 6.82 9.73
CA ARG A 347 8.09 8.11 9.64
C ARG A 347 8.54 9.03 10.77
N ASN A 348 8.77 10.31 10.47
CA ASN A 348 8.75 11.36 11.49
C ASN A 348 7.35 11.40 12.12
N LEU A 349 7.24 10.90 13.35
CA LEU A 349 5.98 10.77 14.09
C LEU A 349 5.57 12.07 14.79
N THR A 350 6.40 13.12 14.70
CA THR A 350 6.10 14.44 15.29
C THR A 350 5.34 15.34 14.32
N VAL A 351 4.90 14.79 13.19
CA VAL A 351 3.99 15.42 12.25
C VAL A 351 2.78 14.52 12.06
N SER A 352 1.63 15.11 11.73
CA SER A 352 0.33 14.44 11.81
C SER A 352 -0.02 13.51 10.63
N THR A 353 0.96 13.12 9.82
CA THR A 353 0.76 12.33 8.59
C THR A 353 1.10 10.85 8.81
N TYR A 354 0.10 9.97 8.79
CA TYR A 354 0.27 8.53 9.01
C TYR A 354 -0.20 7.74 7.79
N ARG A 355 0.75 7.12 7.07
CA ARG A 355 0.46 6.41 5.81
C ARG A 355 -0.51 5.23 5.96
N GLY A 356 -0.53 4.58 7.14
CA GLY A 356 -1.44 3.48 7.42
C GLY A 356 -2.85 3.90 7.89
N GLY A 357 -3.10 5.20 8.04
CA GLY A 357 -4.31 5.76 8.64
C GLY A 357 -4.06 6.42 9.99
N ARG A 358 -4.92 7.39 10.34
CA ARG A 358 -4.81 8.21 11.56
C ARG A 358 -5.69 7.75 12.71
N ARG A 359 -6.61 6.80 12.47
CA ARG A 359 -7.53 6.33 13.51
C ARG A 359 -6.70 5.60 14.57
N PRO A 360 -7.08 5.66 15.85
CA PRO A 360 -6.36 4.95 16.90
C PRO A 360 -6.14 3.46 16.57
N ILE A 361 -7.16 2.81 15.99
CA ILE A 361 -7.09 1.41 15.55
C ILE A 361 -6.07 1.16 14.41
N ASP A 362 -5.85 2.13 13.52
CA ASP A 362 -4.89 1.98 12.42
C ASP A 362 -3.45 1.92 12.95
N ILE A 363 -3.15 2.76 13.94
CA ILE A 363 -1.86 2.79 14.65
C ILE A 363 -1.71 1.55 15.53
N TYR A 364 -2.79 1.15 16.22
CA TYR A 364 -2.82 -0.08 17.02
C TYR A 364 -2.39 -1.30 16.17
N TRP A 365 -2.94 -1.45 14.96
CA TRP A 365 -2.52 -2.52 14.05
C TRP A 365 -1.05 -2.40 13.62
N ARG A 366 -0.50 -1.19 13.41
CA ARG A 366 0.93 -1.02 13.09
C ARG A 366 1.83 -1.47 14.24
N VAL A 367 1.39 -1.31 15.49
CA VAL A 367 2.15 -1.77 16.65
C VAL A 367 2.03 -3.29 16.81
N LYS A 368 0.82 -3.86 16.74
CA LYS A 368 0.59 -5.31 16.95
C LYS A 368 1.14 -6.18 15.83
N ILE A 369 1.11 -5.72 14.58
CA ILE A 369 1.49 -6.51 13.40
C ILE A 369 2.88 -6.09 12.89
N GLY A 370 3.26 -4.84 13.15
CA GLY A 370 4.35 -4.20 12.44
C GLY A 370 3.95 -3.76 11.04
N ILE A 371 4.98 -3.47 10.23
CA ILE A 371 4.91 -3.32 8.79
C ILE A 371 6.00 -4.23 8.23
N PRO A 372 5.76 -5.56 8.16
CA PRO A 372 6.81 -6.53 7.87
C PRO A 372 7.57 -6.22 6.57
N PRO A 373 6.90 -5.86 5.45
CA PRO A 373 7.62 -5.56 4.22
C PRO A 373 8.52 -4.33 4.27
N SER A 374 8.48 -3.50 5.32
CA SER A 374 9.42 -2.38 5.52
C SER A 374 10.38 -2.60 6.69
N GLY A 375 10.45 -3.83 7.22
CA GLY A 375 11.29 -4.18 8.37
C GLY A 375 10.86 -3.53 9.70
N MET A 376 9.59 -3.08 9.81
CA MET A 376 9.05 -2.66 11.11
C MET A 376 8.43 -3.90 11.78
N PRO A 377 9.00 -4.40 12.89
CA PRO A 377 8.58 -5.67 13.48
C PRO A 377 7.29 -5.53 14.29
N LYS A 378 6.58 -6.66 14.44
CA LYS A 378 5.47 -6.78 15.40
C LYS A 378 5.95 -6.55 16.83
N GLN A 379 5.10 -5.99 17.67
CA GLN A 379 5.37 -5.83 19.11
C GLN A 379 4.55 -6.82 19.93
N THR A 380 5.20 -7.53 20.84
CA THR A 380 4.55 -8.46 21.78
C THR A 380 4.10 -7.71 23.03
N LEU A 381 3.04 -6.92 22.89
CA LEU A 381 2.44 -6.13 23.97
C LEU A 381 0.99 -6.57 24.21
N ASP A 382 0.55 -6.48 25.46
CA ASP A 382 -0.88 -6.53 25.77
C ASP A 382 -1.61 -5.29 25.22
N ASP A 383 -2.93 -5.29 25.30
CA ASP A 383 -3.74 -4.24 24.65
C ASP A 383 -3.62 -2.90 25.36
N GLU A 384 -3.50 -2.89 26.69
CA GLU A 384 -3.32 -1.64 27.45
C GLU A 384 -1.98 -0.97 27.13
N ALA A 385 -0.90 -1.75 27.11
CA ALA A 385 0.42 -1.28 26.72
C ALA A 385 0.47 -0.83 25.25
N THR A 386 -0.28 -1.50 24.37
CA THR A 386 -0.41 -1.08 22.97
C THR A 386 -1.13 0.26 22.88
N TRP A 387 -2.23 0.44 23.61
CA TRP A 387 -2.98 1.70 23.67
C TRP A 387 -2.14 2.84 24.24
N ASP A 388 -1.40 2.62 25.32
CA ASP A 388 -0.43 3.60 25.84
C ASP A 388 0.50 4.15 24.75
N LEU A 389 1.06 3.26 23.91
CA LEU A 389 1.88 3.67 22.75
C LEU A 389 1.07 4.45 21.71
N VAL A 390 -0.15 4.01 21.38
CA VAL A 390 -1.02 4.71 20.43
C VAL A 390 -1.28 6.15 20.89
N HIS A 391 -1.58 6.39 22.18
CA HIS A 391 -1.89 7.75 22.65
C HIS A 391 -0.66 8.63 22.60
N PHE A 392 0.48 8.08 23.02
CA PHE A 392 1.73 8.80 22.93
C PHE A 392 2.02 9.20 21.47
N VAL A 393 1.89 8.26 20.52
CA VAL A 393 2.11 8.52 19.09
C VAL A 393 1.10 9.51 18.53
N GLN A 394 -0.17 9.47 18.93
CA GLN A 394 -1.20 10.41 18.47
C GLN A 394 -1.07 11.82 19.06
N ALA A 395 -0.63 11.92 20.31
CA ALA A 395 -0.36 13.20 20.98
C ALA A 395 0.94 13.83 20.48
N LEU A 396 1.87 13.02 19.94
CA LEU A 396 3.21 13.47 19.57
C LEU A 396 3.24 14.68 18.63
N PRO A 397 2.42 14.78 17.57
CA PRO A 397 2.39 15.97 16.70
C PRO A 397 1.80 17.23 17.37
N TYR A 398 1.20 17.11 18.55
CA TYR A 398 0.44 18.15 19.24
C TYR A 398 1.06 18.40 20.61
N PRO A 399 2.08 19.25 20.74
CA PRO A 399 2.90 19.25 21.93
C PRO A 399 2.16 19.68 23.21
N LEU A 400 1.07 20.44 23.08
CA LEU A 400 0.19 20.80 24.20
C LEU A 400 -0.67 19.63 24.70
N MET A 401 -0.81 18.54 23.93
CA MET A 401 -1.44 17.30 24.39
C MET A 401 -0.46 16.40 25.16
N LEU A 402 0.85 16.69 25.12
CA LEU A 402 1.83 15.93 25.88
C LEU A 402 1.91 16.47 27.33
N PRO A 403 1.95 15.58 28.33
CA PRO A 403 2.28 15.97 29.70
C PRO A 403 3.59 16.78 29.74
N PRO A 404 3.72 17.83 30.57
CA PRO A 404 4.91 18.69 30.59
C PRO A 404 6.23 17.91 30.74
N THR A 405 6.21 16.83 31.53
CA THR A 405 7.33 15.90 31.74
C THR A 405 7.81 15.22 30.45
N VAL A 406 6.88 14.88 29.56
CA VAL A 406 7.14 14.25 28.25
C VAL A 406 7.46 15.32 27.21
N ARG A 407 6.65 16.39 27.14
CA ARG A 407 6.83 17.51 26.21
C ARG A 407 8.25 18.06 26.24
N ASN A 408 8.78 18.31 27.43
CA ASN A 408 10.13 18.86 27.60
C ASN A 408 11.22 17.92 27.07
N LYS A 409 11.03 16.59 27.19
CA LYS A 409 11.98 15.59 26.67
C LYS A 409 11.88 15.40 25.16
N VAL A 410 10.71 15.62 24.57
CA VAL A 410 10.48 15.46 23.11
C VAL A 410 10.86 16.72 22.31
N TYR A 411 10.64 17.91 22.88
CA TYR A 411 10.75 19.21 22.19
C TYR A 411 11.73 20.21 22.83
N GLY A 412 12.40 19.86 23.93
CA GLY A 412 13.51 20.67 24.48
C GLY A 412 13.11 22.00 25.13
N GLY A 413 12.02 22.06 25.89
CA GLY A 413 11.67 23.21 26.74
C GLY A 413 11.24 24.51 26.05
N TYR A 414 11.31 24.58 24.71
CA TYR A 414 10.95 25.77 23.92
C TYR A 414 9.44 26.09 23.88
N MET A 415 8.58 25.20 24.39
CA MET A 415 7.13 25.39 24.41
C MET A 415 6.62 25.45 25.85
N GLN A 416 6.84 26.61 26.47
CA GLN A 416 6.16 26.97 27.71
C GLN A 416 4.67 27.20 27.43
N GLU A 417 3.81 26.87 28.39
CA GLU A 417 2.37 27.13 28.27
C GLU A 417 2.12 28.62 28.04
N PRO A 418 1.10 28.99 27.24
CA PRO A 418 0.67 30.38 27.19
C PRO A 418 0.33 30.81 28.61
N LYS A 419 1.06 31.79 29.15
CA LYS A 419 0.77 32.37 30.47
C LYS A 419 -0.71 32.74 30.47
N THR A 420 -1.48 32.15 31.38
CA THR A 420 -2.85 32.57 31.61
C THR A 420 -2.80 34.04 32.02
N HIS A 421 -3.26 34.93 31.15
CA HIS A 421 -3.55 36.30 31.56
C HIS A 421 -4.77 36.23 32.47
N ASN A 422 -4.53 36.05 33.77
CA ASN A 422 -5.50 36.42 34.79
C ASN A 422 -5.72 37.92 34.67
N LYS A 423 -6.74 38.33 33.93
CA LYS A 423 -7.35 39.65 34.09
C LYS A 423 -8.16 39.62 35.38
N THR A 424 -7.48 39.83 36.50
CA THR A 424 -8.13 40.43 37.67
C THR A 424 -8.38 41.90 37.31
N ASN A 425 -9.52 42.18 36.70
CA ASN A 425 -10.05 43.54 36.67
C ASN A 425 -10.64 43.81 38.06
N GLU A 426 -9.79 44.27 38.98
CA GLU A 426 -10.24 45.04 40.13
C GLU A 426 -10.75 46.38 39.59
N HIS A 427 -12.06 46.51 39.48
CA HIS A 427 -12.71 47.81 39.37
C HIS A 427 -12.71 48.42 40.78
N GLU A 428 -11.63 49.12 41.13
CA GLU A 428 -11.71 50.14 42.18
C GLU A 428 -12.57 51.29 41.64
N GLY A 429 -13.79 51.37 42.19
CA GLY A 429 -14.65 52.52 42.04
C GLY A 429 -14.09 53.68 42.86
N THR A 430 -13.72 54.76 42.19
CA THR A 430 -13.57 56.07 42.81
C THR A 430 -14.87 56.84 42.66
N SER A 431 -15.62 56.91 43.76
CA SER A 431 -16.60 57.96 44.00
C SER A 431 -15.82 59.20 44.46
N ARG A 432 -15.94 60.31 43.71
CA ARG A 432 -16.29 61.66 44.21
C ARG A 432 -16.24 62.67 43.08
#